data_AF-A0A0Q4CAQ0-F1
#
_entry.id   AF-A0A0Q4CAQ0-F1
#
_cell.length_a   1.000
_cell.length_b   1.000
_cell.length_c   1.000
_cell.angle_alpha   90.00
_cell.angle_beta   90.00
_cell.angle_gamma   90.00
#
_symmetry.space_group_name_H-M   'P 1'
#
loop_
_entity.id
_entity.type
_entity.pdbx_description
1 polymer ?
#
loop_
_entity_poly.entity_id
_entity_poly.type
_entity_poly.pdbx_seq_one_letter_code
_entity_poly.pdbx_strand_id
1 'polypeptide(L)'
;MRIIYGLGITASWCILVAAVPSGAASAGNGWDQTWGAYRVELARRCPTKHLELLAPADLRDVLDTFKAKQPPHTRRLMDSAQHSACVHSIAGTTCDNAGDIRVAQSQRLLPRLVAAVCGSFTGCASQSDCTAKR
;
A
#
# COMPACT_ATOMS: atom_id res chain seq x y z
N MET A 1 -11.91 63.30 -50.76
CA MET A 1 -12.19 63.84 -49.42
C MET A 1 -13.02 62.81 -48.66
N ARG A 2 -12.42 62.11 -47.70
CA ARG A 2 -13.09 61.18 -46.79
C ARG A 2 -12.64 61.52 -45.37
N ILE A 3 -13.60 61.88 -44.54
CA ILE A 3 -13.46 62.11 -43.10
C ILE A 3 -13.64 60.73 -42.45
N ILE A 4 -12.68 60.28 -41.64
CA ILE A 4 -12.82 59.11 -40.79
C ILE A 4 -12.56 59.55 -39.34
N TYR A 5 -13.58 59.38 -38.51
CA TYR A 5 -13.60 59.62 -37.07
C TYR A 5 -12.80 58.55 -36.31
N GLY A 6 -12.26 58.95 -35.16
CA GLY A 6 -11.34 58.16 -34.35
C GLY A 6 -11.94 56.92 -33.69
N LEU A 7 -11.06 56.03 -33.25
CA LEU A 7 -11.34 54.97 -32.31
C LEU A 7 -10.21 54.91 -31.28
N GLY A 8 -10.57 55.07 -30.02
CA GLY A 8 -9.68 55.13 -28.86
C GLY A 8 -8.91 53.83 -28.64
N ILE A 9 -7.63 53.98 -28.28
CA ILE A 9 -6.74 52.89 -27.90
C ILE A 9 -6.97 52.63 -26.40
N THR A 10 -7.65 51.53 -26.07
CA THR A 10 -7.77 51.06 -24.69
C THR A 10 -6.51 50.26 -24.31
N ALA A 11 -5.81 50.74 -23.29
CA ALA A 11 -4.64 50.10 -22.72
C ALA A 11 -5.00 48.74 -22.11
N SER A 12 -4.50 47.67 -22.72
CA SER A 12 -4.61 46.30 -22.22
C SER A 12 -3.64 46.09 -21.06
N TRP A 13 -4.19 45.79 -19.88
CA TRP A 13 -3.44 45.33 -18.72
C TRP A 13 -3.20 43.82 -18.85
N CYS A 14 -1.95 43.42 -19.13
CA CYS A 14 -1.54 42.02 -19.06
C CYS A 14 -1.37 41.60 -17.59
N ILE A 15 -2.36 40.89 -17.03
CA ILE A 15 -2.23 40.22 -15.74
C ILE A 15 -1.44 38.91 -15.98
N LEU A 16 -0.18 38.88 -15.53
CA LEU A 16 0.62 37.67 -15.42
C LEU A 16 0.08 36.83 -14.27
N VAL A 17 -0.69 35.79 -14.57
CA VAL A 17 -1.05 34.75 -13.60
C VAL A 17 0.12 33.77 -13.51
N ALA A 18 0.93 33.89 -12.46
CA ALA A 18 1.94 32.90 -12.12
C ALA A 18 1.21 31.60 -11.72
N ALA A 19 1.30 30.58 -12.57
CA ALA A 19 0.81 29.24 -12.26
C ALA A 19 1.71 28.62 -11.19
N VAL A 20 1.27 28.64 -9.93
CA VAL A 20 1.90 27.88 -8.85
C VAL A 20 1.51 26.41 -9.06
N PRO A 21 2.43 25.47 -9.31
CA PRO A 21 2.09 24.06 -9.32
C PRO A 21 1.77 23.64 -7.89
N SER A 22 0.47 23.57 -7.57
CA SER A 22 -0.04 22.93 -6.37
C SER A 22 0.14 21.41 -6.47
N GLY A 23 1.39 20.95 -6.37
CA GLY A 23 1.72 19.56 -6.15
C GLY A 23 1.42 19.19 -4.70
N ALA A 24 0.14 19.05 -4.35
CA ALA A 24 -0.25 18.40 -3.12
C ALA A 24 0.14 16.91 -3.25
N ALA A 25 1.35 16.56 -2.82
CA ALA A 25 1.70 15.18 -2.57
C ALA A 25 0.77 14.70 -1.45
N SER A 26 -0.26 13.94 -1.80
CA SER A 26 -1.03 13.18 -0.83
C SER A 26 -0.03 12.29 -0.10
N ALA A 27 0.30 12.65 1.14
CA ALA A 27 0.91 11.73 2.07
C ALA A 27 -0.09 10.60 2.26
N GLY A 28 0.04 9.54 1.46
CA GLY A 28 -0.71 8.31 1.65
C GLY A 28 -0.58 7.93 3.12
N ASN A 29 -1.66 7.46 3.73
CA ASN A 29 -1.60 7.08 5.13
C ASN A 29 -0.48 6.01 5.29
N GLY A 30 0.17 5.91 6.45
CA GLY A 30 1.27 4.97 6.63
C GLY A 30 0.89 3.50 6.33
N TRP A 31 -0.41 3.19 6.25
CA TRP A 31 -0.95 1.89 5.84
C TRP A 31 -0.88 1.66 4.33
N ASP A 32 -1.16 2.67 3.51
CA ASP A 32 -1.02 2.62 2.05
C ASP A 32 0.43 2.31 1.66
N GLN A 33 1.38 2.92 2.38
CA GLN A 33 2.80 2.62 2.22
C GLN A 33 3.14 1.18 2.66
N THR A 34 2.57 0.72 3.78
CA THR A 34 2.77 -0.64 4.29
C THR A 34 2.31 -1.68 3.26
N TRP A 35 1.07 -1.56 2.76
CA TRP A 35 0.54 -2.46 1.74
C TRP A 35 1.24 -2.29 0.39
N GLY A 36 1.63 -1.08 0.03
CA GLY A 36 2.37 -0.78 -1.19
C GLY A 36 3.68 -1.57 -1.27
N ALA A 37 4.54 -1.48 -0.25
CA ALA A 37 5.83 -2.17 -0.26
C ALA A 37 5.66 -3.71 -0.27
N TYR A 38 4.66 -4.22 0.44
CA TYR A 38 4.33 -5.65 0.42
C TYR A 38 3.90 -6.14 -0.97
N ARG A 39 3.00 -5.42 -1.64
CA ARG A 39 2.55 -5.76 -3.00
C ARG A 39 3.68 -5.70 -4.02
N VAL A 40 4.55 -4.69 -3.94
CA VAL A 40 5.73 -4.59 -4.80
C VAL A 40 6.64 -5.80 -4.63
N GLU A 41 6.89 -6.21 -3.38
CA GLU A 41 7.75 -7.36 -3.10
C GLU A 41 7.10 -8.68 -3.53
N LEU A 42 5.78 -8.85 -3.38
CA LEU A 42 5.03 -9.99 -3.93
C LEU A 42 5.17 -10.08 -5.45
N ALA A 43 4.89 -8.98 -6.15
CA ALA A 43 4.98 -8.91 -7.61
C ALA A 43 6.40 -9.20 -8.11
N ARG A 44 7.42 -8.78 -7.35
CA ARG A 44 8.82 -9.10 -7.66
C ARG A 44 9.15 -10.58 -7.47
N ARG A 45 8.65 -11.21 -6.41
CA ARG A 45 9.06 -12.56 -6.00
C ARG A 45 8.25 -13.67 -6.69
N CYS A 46 6.97 -13.47 -6.91
CA CYS A 46 6.10 -14.45 -7.56
C CYS A 46 5.05 -13.78 -8.49
N PRO A 47 5.50 -13.13 -9.59
CA PRO A 47 4.66 -12.26 -10.44
C PRO A 47 3.46 -12.96 -11.07
N THR A 48 3.58 -14.26 -11.36
CA THR A 48 2.53 -15.02 -12.06
C THR A 48 1.48 -15.62 -11.11
N LYS A 49 1.62 -15.43 -9.80
CA LYS A 49 0.75 -16.06 -8.80
C LYS A 49 -0.41 -15.20 -8.36
N HIS A 50 -0.41 -13.91 -8.66
CA HIS A 50 -1.49 -12.98 -8.30
C HIS A 50 -1.87 -13.00 -6.81
N LEU A 51 -0.88 -13.13 -5.91
CA LEU A 51 -1.13 -13.26 -4.47
C LEU A 51 -1.58 -11.96 -3.79
N GLU A 52 -1.60 -10.85 -4.52
CA GLU A 52 -2.32 -9.64 -4.15
C GLU A 52 -3.84 -9.86 -4.03
N LEU A 53 -4.36 -10.94 -4.63
CA LEU A 53 -5.77 -11.35 -4.58
C LEU A 53 -6.09 -12.25 -3.39
N LEU A 54 -5.13 -12.57 -2.51
CA LEU A 54 -5.39 -13.40 -1.33
C LEU A 54 -6.50 -12.82 -0.46
N ALA A 55 -7.34 -13.71 0.09
CA ALA A 55 -8.24 -13.30 1.14
C ALA A 55 -7.42 -12.85 2.37
N PRO A 56 -7.88 -11.85 3.14
CA PRO A 56 -7.22 -11.44 4.37
C PRO A 56 -7.03 -12.59 5.37
N ALA A 57 -7.95 -13.55 5.42
CA ALA A 57 -7.85 -14.73 6.29
C ALA A 57 -6.72 -15.69 5.85
N ASP A 58 -6.60 -15.98 4.55
CA ASP A 58 -5.52 -16.83 4.04
C ASP A 58 -4.14 -16.20 4.30
N LEU A 59 -4.04 -14.89 4.16
CA LEU A 59 -2.82 -14.16 4.50
C LEU A 59 -2.53 -14.18 6.01
N ARG A 60 -3.58 -14.08 6.85
CA ARG A 60 -3.49 -14.16 8.32
C ARG A 60 -2.86 -15.49 8.75
N ASP A 61 -3.29 -16.62 8.16
CA ASP A 61 -2.75 -17.94 8.50
C ASP A 61 -1.24 -18.07 8.22
N VAL A 62 -0.79 -17.54 7.08
CA VAL A 62 0.65 -17.51 6.75
C VAL A 62 1.41 -16.56 7.67
N LEU A 63 0.84 -15.41 8.01
CA LEU A 63 1.43 -14.46 8.93
C LEU A 63 1.56 -15.01 10.34
N ASP A 64 0.57 -15.77 10.84
CA ASP A 64 0.66 -16.45 12.13
C ASP A 64 1.75 -17.51 12.14
N THR A 65 1.84 -18.32 11.09
CA THR A 65 2.93 -19.29 10.92
C THR A 65 4.29 -18.61 10.85
N PHE A 66 4.39 -17.49 10.13
CA PHE A 66 5.61 -16.70 10.02
C PHE A 66 5.98 -16.09 11.38
N LYS A 67 5.03 -15.49 12.08
CA LYS A 67 5.17 -14.88 13.41
C LYS A 67 5.65 -15.91 14.42
N ALA A 68 5.05 -17.10 14.46
CA ALA A 68 5.42 -18.17 15.39
C ALA A 68 6.91 -18.56 15.33
N LYS A 69 7.52 -18.47 14.13
CA LYS A 69 8.93 -18.78 13.86
C LYS A 69 9.90 -17.62 14.17
N GLN A 70 9.40 -16.45 14.57
CA GLN A 70 10.25 -15.30 14.89
C GLN A 70 10.79 -15.36 16.33
N PRO A 71 11.90 -14.65 16.63
CA PRO A 71 12.38 -14.48 17.99
C PRO A 71 11.30 -13.89 18.91
N PRO A 72 11.28 -14.23 20.21
CA PRO A 72 10.25 -13.75 21.14
C PRO A 72 10.05 -12.23 21.15
N HIS A 73 11.13 -11.47 21.00
CA HIS A 73 11.07 -10.01 20.88
C HIS A 73 10.27 -9.55 19.64
N THR A 74 10.59 -10.09 18.46
CA THR A 74 9.88 -9.77 17.22
C THR A 74 8.42 -10.17 17.28
N ARG A 75 8.08 -11.32 17.89
CA ARG A 75 6.68 -11.73 18.09
C ARG A 75 5.90 -10.70 18.89
N ARG A 76 6.45 -10.23 20.01
CA ARG A 76 5.80 -9.18 20.82
C ARG A 76 5.61 -7.88 20.06
N LEU A 77 6.58 -7.49 19.22
CA LEU A 77 6.42 -6.31 18.36
C LEU A 77 5.27 -6.49 17.36
N MET A 78 5.17 -7.67 16.76
CA MET A 78 4.07 -8.03 15.86
C MET A 78 2.72 -7.98 16.59
N ASP A 79 2.58 -8.65 17.73
CA ASP A 79 1.35 -8.63 18.54
C ASP A 79 0.94 -7.21 18.95
N SER A 80 1.90 -6.38 19.40
CA SER A 80 1.64 -4.98 19.72
C SER A 80 1.18 -4.18 18.50
N ALA A 81 1.80 -4.39 17.34
CA ALA A 81 1.45 -3.69 16.12
C ALA A 81 0.07 -4.09 15.59
N GLN A 82 -0.32 -5.37 15.72
CA GLN A 82 -1.68 -5.85 15.43
C GLN A 82 -2.71 -5.10 16.29
N HIS A 83 -2.51 -5.11 17.62
CA HIS A 83 -3.40 -4.42 18.54
C HIS A 83 -3.52 -2.92 18.21
N SER A 84 -2.40 -2.24 17.99
CA SER A 84 -2.39 -0.82 17.60
C SER A 84 -3.04 -0.56 16.24
N ALA A 85 -2.95 -1.48 15.29
CA ALA A 85 -3.59 -1.35 13.98
C ALA A 85 -5.12 -1.47 14.08
N CYS A 86 -5.61 -2.27 15.02
CA CYS A 86 -7.01 -2.63 15.14
C CYS A 86 -7.80 -1.84 16.20
N VAL A 87 -7.15 -1.05 17.06
CA VAL A 87 -7.80 -0.36 18.21
C VAL A 87 -9.02 0.50 17.83
N HIS A 88 -9.10 1.00 16.60
CA HIS A 88 -10.22 1.79 16.09
C HIS A 88 -10.84 1.21 14.81
N SER A 89 -10.68 -0.10 14.57
CA SER A 89 -11.11 -0.73 13.32
C SER A 89 -11.89 -2.01 13.56
N ILE A 90 -12.98 -2.19 12.81
CA ILE A 90 -13.70 -3.46 12.70
C ILE A 90 -13.17 -4.33 11.55
N ALA A 91 -12.08 -3.95 10.90
CA ALA A 91 -11.54 -4.62 9.70
C ALA A 91 -10.89 -5.99 9.97
N GLY A 92 -10.92 -6.47 11.23
CA GLY A 92 -10.48 -7.80 11.65
C GLY A 92 -9.10 -8.16 11.12
N THR A 93 -9.01 -9.30 10.43
CA THR A 93 -7.75 -9.83 9.88
C THR A 93 -6.97 -8.83 9.02
N THR A 94 -7.64 -7.88 8.35
CA THR A 94 -6.93 -6.88 7.53
C THR A 94 -6.09 -5.92 8.37
N CYS A 95 -6.58 -5.47 9.53
CA CYS A 95 -5.79 -4.60 10.40
C CYS A 95 -4.67 -5.38 11.10
N ASP A 96 -4.93 -6.63 11.52
CA ASP A 96 -3.89 -7.51 12.07
C ASP A 96 -2.76 -7.75 11.05
N ASN A 97 -3.12 -8.05 9.80
CA ASN A 97 -2.15 -8.28 8.74
C ASN A 97 -1.30 -7.04 8.48
N ALA A 98 -1.91 -5.86 8.52
CA ALA A 98 -1.19 -4.61 8.35
C ALA A 98 -0.17 -4.38 9.48
N GLY A 99 -0.52 -4.69 10.73
CA GLY A 99 0.38 -4.63 11.87
C GLY A 99 1.61 -5.52 11.69
N ASP A 100 1.40 -6.78 11.30
CA ASP A 100 2.48 -7.73 11.07
C ASP A 100 3.38 -7.34 9.89
N ILE A 101 2.80 -6.92 8.77
CA ILE A 101 3.55 -6.49 7.59
C ILE A 101 4.40 -5.26 7.93
N ARG A 102 3.87 -4.31 8.69
CA ARG A 102 4.63 -3.13 9.13
C ARG A 102 5.84 -3.51 9.98
N VAL A 103 5.69 -4.44 10.92
CA VAL A 103 6.83 -4.93 11.72
C VAL A 103 7.82 -5.70 10.84
N ALA A 104 7.33 -6.53 9.92
CA ALA A 104 8.21 -7.21 8.97
C ALA A 104 9.01 -6.21 8.12
N GLN A 105 8.43 -5.09 7.73
CA GLN A 105 9.14 -4.01 7.02
C GLN A 105 10.20 -3.34 7.90
N SER A 106 9.83 -2.90 9.10
CA SER A 106 10.77 -2.18 9.99
C SER A 106 11.92 -3.06 10.46
N GLN A 107 11.71 -4.38 10.55
CA GLN A 107 12.72 -5.37 10.92
C GLN A 107 13.49 -5.95 9.70
N ARG A 108 13.28 -5.42 8.49
CA ARG A 108 13.89 -5.93 7.23
C ARG A 108 13.60 -7.42 6.95
N LEU A 109 12.46 -7.89 7.45
CA LEU A 109 11.96 -9.26 7.27
C LEU A 109 10.99 -9.39 6.09
N LEU A 110 10.59 -8.29 5.45
CA LEU A 110 9.63 -8.31 4.33
C LEU A 110 9.98 -9.32 3.23
N PRO A 111 11.24 -9.45 2.75
CA PRO A 111 11.58 -10.45 1.74
C PRO A 111 11.37 -11.90 2.23
N ARG A 112 11.62 -12.18 3.51
CA ARG A 112 11.42 -13.51 4.11
C ARG A 112 9.93 -13.81 4.29
N LEU A 113 9.15 -12.81 4.70
CA LEU A 113 7.70 -12.93 4.79
C LEU A 113 7.10 -13.22 3.41
N VAL A 114 7.45 -12.44 2.39
CA VAL A 114 6.96 -12.65 1.02
C VAL A 114 7.40 -14.01 0.47
N ALA A 115 8.62 -14.47 0.78
CA ALA A 115 9.04 -15.81 0.42
C ALA A 115 8.15 -16.90 1.07
N ALA A 116 7.72 -16.71 2.32
CA ALA A 116 6.79 -17.63 2.98
C ALA A 116 5.41 -17.61 2.31
N VAL A 117 4.87 -16.42 1.97
CA VAL A 117 3.60 -16.29 1.24
C VAL A 117 3.68 -16.95 -0.14
N CYS A 118 4.69 -16.60 -0.95
CA CYS A 118 4.90 -17.24 -2.26
C CYS A 118 5.13 -18.76 -2.15
N GLY A 119 5.66 -19.25 -1.02
CA GLY A 119 5.86 -20.67 -0.75
C GLY A 119 4.59 -21.42 -0.36
N SER A 120 3.57 -20.70 0.15
CA SER A 120 2.34 -21.29 0.71
C SER A 120 1.22 -21.45 -0.32
N PHE A 121 1.32 -20.83 -1.50
CA PHE A 121 0.27 -20.85 -2.53
C PHE A 121 0.83 -21.19 -3.92
N THR A 122 0.02 -21.84 -4.76
CA THR A 122 0.32 -22.05 -6.18
C THR A 122 -0.02 -20.82 -7.00
N GLY A 123 -1.12 -20.14 -6.66
CA GLY A 123 -1.56 -18.86 -7.22
C GLY A 123 -3.03 -18.57 -6.93
N CYS A 124 -3.51 -17.43 -7.40
CA CYS A 124 -4.91 -17.00 -7.34
C CYS A 124 -5.47 -16.81 -8.75
N ALA A 125 -6.68 -17.31 -9.00
CA ALA A 125 -7.39 -17.13 -10.27
C ALA A 125 -8.28 -15.88 -10.25
N SER A 126 -8.82 -15.53 -9.09
CA SER A 126 -9.61 -14.33 -8.87
C SER A 126 -9.53 -13.90 -7.40
N GLN A 127 -10.23 -12.82 -7.03
CA GLN A 127 -10.23 -12.30 -5.65
C GLN A 127 -10.68 -13.39 -4.66
N SER A 128 -9.82 -13.68 -3.68
CA SER A 128 -10.02 -14.70 -2.65
C SER A 128 -10.17 -16.14 -3.17
N ASP A 129 -9.89 -16.38 -4.46
CA ASP A 129 -9.88 -17.70 -5.08
C ASP A 129 -8.43 -18.13 -5.34
N CYS A 130 -7.81 -18.63 -4.27
CA CYS A 130 -6.39 -18.97 -4.22
C CYS A 130 -6.20 -20.43 -3.83
N THR A 131 -5.22 -21.09 -4.45
CA THR A 131 -4.91 -22.50 -4.17
C THR A 131 -3.66 -22.59 -3.29
N ALA A 132 -3.80 -23.19 -2.11
CA ALA A 132 -2.68 -23.48 -1.22
C ALA A 132 -1.76 -24.58 -1.79
N LYS A 133 -0.46 -24.48 -1.50
CA LYS A 133 0.51 -25.56 -1.75
C LYS A 133 0.44 -26.54 -0.59
N ARG A 134 0.12 -27.81 -0.90
CA ARG A 134 0.21 -28.91 0.05
C ARG A 134 1.66 -29.24 0.37
#